data_AF-A0A7I8V7F5-F1
#
_entry.id   AF-A0A7I8V7F5-F1
#
_cell.length_a   1.000
_cell.length_b   1.000
_cell.length_c   1.000
_cell.angle_alpha   90.00
_cell.angle_beta   90.00
_cell.angle_gamma   90.00
#
_symmetry.space_group_name_H-M   'P 1'
#
loop_
_entity.id
_entity.type
_entity.pdbx_description
1 polymer ?
#
loop_
_entity_poly.entity_id
_entity_poly.type
_entity_poly.pdbx_seq_one_letter_code
_entity_poly.pdbx_strand_id
1 'polypeptide(L)'
;MTQKPERVPKNPVHQNAILVETIRKETRTQKLYTNYSVNPFHKIHTIAPKPNSLHDVDGEEDEHFVSIMKRAQQEPTRKYLNPQTTNQEYGWITQPLIDKDVTDKRLHHPTKMSEMTKFMETAWLIKEAQANATTQ
;
A
#
# COMPACT_ATOMS: atom_id res chain seq x y z
N MET A 1 -57.07 -39.07 -3.93
CA MET A 1 -56.22 -37.93 -3.54
C MET A 1 -56.44 -37.65 -2.06
N THR A 2 -55.54 -38.12 -1.19
CA THR A 2 -55.67 -37.95 0.27
C THR A 2 -55.32 -36.51 0.65
N GLN A 3 -56.32 -35.75 1.08
CA GLN A 3 -56.14 -34.39 1.58
C GLN A 3 -55.25 -34.42 2.82
N LYS A 4 -54.14 -33.67 2.82
CA LYS A 4 -53.29 -33.53 4.01
C LYS A 4 -54.08 -32.77 5.08
N PRO A 5 -54.04 -33.21 6.36
CA PRO A 5 -54.73 -32.50 7.43
C PRO A 5 -54.18 -31.08 7.57
N GLU A 6 -55.09 -30.11 7.67
CA GLU A 6 -54.79 -28.69 7.80
C GLU A 6 -54.04 -28.45 9.11
N ARG A 7 -52.85 -27.82 9.03
CA ARG A 7 -51.98 -27.64 10.19
C ARG A 7 -52.48 -26.45 11.01
N VAL A 8 -52.89 -26.72 12.25
CA VAL A 8 -53.26 -25.69 13.23
C VAL A 8 -52.14 -24.63 13.32
N PRO A 9 -52.45 -23.32 13.29
CA PRO A 9 -51.45 -22.27 13.41
C PRO A 9 -50.75 -22.41 14.76
N LYS A 10 -49.42 -22.60 14.72
CA LYS A 10 -48.61 -22.80 15.93
C LYS A 10 -48.56 -21.48 16.70
N ASN A 11 -48.83 -21.55 18.00
CA ASN A 11 -48.75 -20.39 18.87
C ASN A 11 -47.30 -19.84 18.92
N PRO A 12 -47.07 -18.56 18.58
CA PRO A 12 -45.73 -17.98 18.50
C PRO A 12 -45.02 -17.96 19.86
N VAL A 13 -45.75 -17.84 20.97
CA VAL A 13 -45.17 -17.83 22.32
C VAL A 13 -44.50 -19.17 22.64
N HIS A 14 -45.15 -20.28 22.29
CA HIS A 14 -44.58 -21.61 22.50
C HIS A 14 -43.39 -21.89 21.58
N GLN A 15 -43.42 -21.38 20.34
CA GLN A 15 -42.27 -21.48 19.43
C GLN A 15 -41.06 -20.70 19.96
N ASN A 16 -41.29 -19.49 20.47
CA ASN A 16 -40.22 -18.67 21.06
C ASN A 16 -39.63 -19.34 22.31
N ALA A 17 -40.46 -19.95 23.15
CA ALA A 17 -39.99 -20.70 24.31
C ALA A 17 -39.07 -21.88 23.93
N ILE A 18 -39.43 -22.62 22.87
CA ILE A 18 -38.60 -23.70 22.34
C ILE A 18 -37.27 -23.15 21.81
N LEU A 19 -37.31 -22.07 21.03
CA LEU A 19 -36.09 -21.46 20.47
C LEU A 19 -35.12 -20.99 21.56
N VAL A 20 -35.63 -20.34 22.60
CA VAL A 20 -34.82 -19.89 23.75
C VAL A 20 -34.17 -21.08 24.45
N GLU A 21 -34.90 -22.18 24.62
CA GLU A 21 -34.40 -23.40 25.25
C GLU A 21 -33.31 -24.07 24.41
N THR A 22 -33.50 -24.16 23.09
CA THR A 22 -32.52 -24.67 22.14
C THR A 22 -31.23 -23.85 22.18
N ILE A 23 -31.32 -22.51 22.08
CA ILE A 23 -30.17 -21.61 22.16
C ILE A 23 -29.43 -21.82 23.49
N ARG A 24 -30.17 -21.95 24.60
CA ARG A 24 -29.56 -22.18 25.92
C ARG A 24 -28.80 -23.50 26.00
N LYS A 25 -29.34 -24.56 25.39
CA LYS A 25 -28.66 -25.87 25.31
C LYS A 25 -27.41 -25.82 24.45
N GLU A 26 -27.50 -25.18 23.28
CA GLU A 26 -26.39 -25.04 22.33
C GLU A 26 -25.24 -24.27 22.97
N THR A 27 -25.52 -23.08 23.51
CA THR A 27 -24.51 -22.23 24.18
C THR A 27 -23.87 -22.92 25.37
N ARG A 28 -24.62 -23.74 26.13
CA ARG A 28 -24.06 -24.51 27.26
C ARG A 28 -23.00 -25.51 26.82
N THR A 29 -23.13 -26.09 25.62
CA THR A 29 -22.20 -27.11 25.10
C THR A 29 -21.19 -26.58 24.11
N GLN A 30 -21.35 -25.33 23.64
CA GLN A 30 -20.45 -24.70 22.69
C GLN A 30 -19.07 -24.47 23.32
N LYS A 31 -18.04 -25.13 22.76
CA LYS A 31 -16.65 -24.88 23.10
C LYS A 31 -16.01 -24.06 21.99
N LEU A 32 -15.63 -22.81 22.30
CA LEU A 32 -14.93 -21.94 21.37
C LEU A 32 -13.42 -22.16 21.53
N TYR A 33 -12.80 -22.83 20.55
CA TYR A 33 -11.34 -22.92 20.47
C TYR A 33 -10.83 -21.71 19.70
N THR A 34 -10.23 -20.75 20.39
CA THR A 34 -9.64 -19.54 19.78
C THR A 34 -8.16 -19.71 19.41
N ASN A 35 -7.51 -20.72 20.00
CA ASN A 35 -6.10 -21.02 19.77
C ASN A 35 -5.98 -22.38 19.09
N TYR A 36 -5.85 -22.39 17.77
CA TYR A 36 -5.54 -23.57 16.97
C TYR A 36 -4.08 -23.49 16.51
N SER A 37 -3.25 -24.43 16.97
CA SER A 37 -1.88 -24.59 16.48
C SER A 37 -1.61 -26.08 16.28
N VAL A 38 -0.91 -26.42 15.20
CA VAL A 38 -0.56 -27.82 14.89
C VAL A 38 0.47 -28.36 15.90
N ASN A 39 1.30 -27.48 16.47
CA ASN A 39 2.30 -27.82 17.48
C ASN A 39 2.10 -26.97 18.75
N PRO A 40 1.80 -27.57 19.92
CA PRO A 40 1.66 -26.84 21.19
C PRO A 40 2.91 -26.06 21.62
N PHE A 41 4.09 -26.44 21.12
CA PHE A 41 5.37 -25.83 21.49
C PHE A 41 5.88 -24.81 20.47
N HIS A 42 5.31 -24.75 19.25
CA HIS A 42 5.71 -23.79 18.22
C HIS A 42 4.48 -23.26 17.48
N LYS A 43 4.28 -21.94 17.57
CA LYS A 43 3.30 -21.24 16.73
C LYS A 43 3.81 -21.20 15.30
N ILE A 44 3.36 -22.15 14.48
CA ILE A 44 3.56 -22.09 13.03
C ILE A 44 2.56 -21.06 12.51
N HIS A 45 3.03 -19.87 12.15
CA HIS A 45 2.25 -18.91 11.38
C HIS A 45 2.08 -19.52 9.97
N THR A 46 0.96 -20.21 9.73
CA THR A 46 0.69 -20.97 8.49
C THR A 46 0.48 -20.07 7.27
N ILE A 47 0.47 -18.76 7.46
CA ILE A 47 0.33 -17.75 6.41
C ILE A 47 1.53 -16.82 6.56
N ALA A 48 2.35 -16.73 5.51
CA ALA A 48 3.38 -15.72 5.45
C ALA A 48 2.70 -14.34 5.60
N PRO A 49 3.15 -13.49 6.54
CA PRO A 49 2.52 -12.21 6.77
C PRO A 49 2.56 -11.35 5.50
N LYS A 50 1.67 -10.37 5.42
CA LYS A 50 1.69 -9.46 4.26
C LYS A 50 3.08 -8.79 4.19
N PRO A 51 3.67 -8.62 3.00
CA PRO A 51 5.05 -8.12 2.85
C PRO A 51 5.34 -6.80 3.58
N ASN A 52 4.32 -5.98 3.83
CA ASN A 52 4.43 -4.68 4.49
C ASN A 52 3.65 -4.62 5.83
N SER A 53 3.34 -5.77 6.44
CA SER A 53 2.62 -5.82 7.72
C SER A 53 3.57 -5.42 8.86
N LEU A 54 3.46 -4.19 9.35
CA LEU A 54 4.27 -3.67 10.45
C LEU A 54 4.12 -4.48 11.76
N HIS A 55 2.99 -5.17 11.94
CA HIS A 55 2.72 -5.94 13.16
C HIS A 55 3.45 -7.29 13.21
N ASP A 56 3.89 -7.81 12.06
CA ASP A 56 4.54 -9.12 11.95
C ASP A 56 6.06 -9.00 11.76
N VAL A 57 6.62 -7.78 11.87
CA VAL A 57 8.07 -7.52 11.72
C VAL A 57 8.78 -7.73 13.06
N ASP A 58 8.73 -8.95 13.57
CA ASP A 58 9.42 -9.34 14.79
C ASP A 58 10.82 -9.89 14.43
N GLY A 59 11.78 -8.99 14.23
CA GLY A 59 13.18 -9.36 13.98
C GLY A 59 14.12 -8.16 13.96
N GLU A 60 15.34 -8.35 14.48
CA GLU A 60 16.44 -7.39 14.33
C GLU A 60 16.82 -7.26 12.85
N GLU A 61 17.05 -6.03 12.38
CA GLU A 61 17.46 -5.79 11.00
C GLU A 61 18.82 -6.45 10.72
N ASP A 62 18.93 -7.19 9.61
CA ASP A 62 20.22 -7.72 9.17
C ASP A 62 21.14 -6.57 8.74
N GLU A 63 22.13 -6.26 9.58
CA GLU A 63 23.14 -5.22 9.33
C GLU A 63 23.82 -5.40 7.97
N HIS A 64 24.04 -6.66 7.53
CA HIS A 64 24.66 -6.94 6.25
C HIS A 64 23.75 -6.48 5.10
N PHE A 65 22.47 -6.82 5.16
CA PHE A 65 21.48 -6.40 4.16
C PHE A 65 21.36 -4.86 4.12
N VAL A 66 21.31 -4.22 5.27
CA VAL A 66 21.28 -2.75 5.38
C VAL A 66 22.54 -2.14 4.75
N SER A 67 23.72 -2.73 4.96
CA SER A 67 24.98 -2.27 4.38
C SER A 67 25.00 -2.40 2.85
N ILE A 68 24.46 -3.50 2.30
CA ILE A 68 24.34 -3.72 0.86
C ILE A 68 23.40 -2.69 0.25
N MET A 69 22.23 -2.48 0.86
CA MET A 69 21.25 -1.52 0.37
C MET A 69 21.81 -0.09 0.38
N LYS A 70 22.48 0.31 1.49
CA LYS A 70 23.18 1.60 1.58
C LYS A 70 24.24 1.74 0.48
N ARG A 71 25.03 0.70 0.21
CA ARG A 71 26.03 0.70 -0.87
C ARG A 71 25.39 0.77 -2.26
N ALA A 72 24.23 0.15 -2.46
CA ALA A 72 23.51 0.18 -3.73
C ALA A 72 22.90 1.56 -4.03
N GLN A 73 22.46 2.28 -3.00
CA GLN A 73 21.89 3.62 -3.10
C GLN A 73 22.94 4.74 -3.18
N GLN A 74 24.23 4.44 -2.98
CA GLN A 74 25.29 5.43 -3.12
C GLN A 74 25.44 5.91 -4.56
N GLU A 75 25.73 7.20 -4.70
CA GLU A 75 26.05 7.82 -5.98
C GLU A 75 27.25 7.14 -6.64
N PRO A 76 27.26 7.00 -7.98
CA PRO A 76 28.35 6.35 -8.70
C PRO A 76 29.74 6.95 -8.41
N THR A 77 29.81 8.27 -8.24
CA THR A 77 31.04 9.04 -7.91
C THR A 77 31.60 8.70 -6.53
N ARG A 78 30.77 8.24 -5.59
CA ARG A 78 31.20 7.78 -4.26
C ARG A 78 31.59 6.30 -4.25
N LYS A 79 31.13 5.54 -5.24
CA LYS A 79 31.36 4.09 -5.36
C LYS A 79 32.58 3.74 -6.21
N TYR A 80 32.84 4.51 -7.26
CA TYR A 80 33.93 4.26 -8.20
C TYR A 80 34.76 5.53 -8.41
N LEU A 81 36.05 5.35 -8.69
CA LEU A 81 36.96 6.47 -8.98
C LEU A 81 36.66 7.11 -10.35
N ASN A 82 36.23 6.29 -11.31
CA ASN A 82 36.00 6.66 -12.71
C ASN A 82 34.64 6.09 -13.17
N PRO A 83 33.97 6.73 -14.15
CA PRO A 83 32.74 6.22 -14.73
C PRO A 83 32.97 4.83 -15.33
N GLN A 84 32.05 3.90 -15.06
CA GLN A 84 32.14 2.51 -15.54
C GLN A 84 31.41 2.29 -16.86
N THR A 85 30.50 3.20 -17.21
CA THR A 85 29.72 3.15 -18.45
C THR A 85 29.68 4.53 -19.09
N THR A 86 29.47 4.58 -20.41
CA THR A 86 29.33 5.84 -21.17
C THR A 86 28.20 6.71 -20.62
N ASN A 87 27.08 6.10 -20.21
CA ASN A 87 25.99 6.83 -19.57
C ASN A 87 26.40 7.50 -18.25
N GLN A 88 27.35 6.93 -17.51
CA GLN A 88 27.87 7.53 -16.27
C GLN A 88 28.85 8.67 -16.55
N GLU A 89 29.49 8.72 -17.71
CA GLU A 89 30.35 9.85 -18.10
C GLU A 89 29.54 11.15 -18.09
N TYR A 90 28.29 11.07 -18.59
CA TYR A 90 27.34 12.17 -18.50
C TYR A 90 26.92 12.40 -17.04
N GLY A 91 27.25 13.59 -16.53
CA GLY A 91 26.93 13.95 -15.15
C GLY A 91 27.86 13.34 -14.10
N TRP A 92 29.00 12.77 -14.49
CA TRP A 92 30.03 12.35 -13.52
C TRP A 92 30.56 13.53 -12.70
N ILE A 93 30.77 14.68 -13.37
CA ILE A 93 31.12 15.95 -12.73
C ILE A 93 29.87 16.84 -12.77
N THR A 94 29.15 16.90 -11.66
CA THR A 94 27.92 17.70 -11.52
C THR A 94 28.20 19.16 -11.12
N GLN A 95 29.42 19.46 -10.67
CA GLN A 95 29.80 20.80 -10.27
C GLN A 95 29.88 21.70 -11.50
N PRO A 96 29.16 22.84 -11.52
CA PRO A 96 29.21 23.76 -12.64
C PRO A 96 30.60 24.41 -12.71
N LEU A 97 31.08 24.69 -13.93
CA LEU A 97 32.36 25.39 -14.13
C LEU A 97 32.37 26.82 -13.60
N ILE A 98 31.19 27.44 -13.50
CA ILE A 98 30.99 28.79 -13.00
C ILE A 98 29.97 28.71 -11.88
N ASP A 99 30.32 29.24 -10.71
CA ASP A 99 29.39 29.35 -9.60
C ASP A 99 28.22 30.25 -10.00
N LYS A 100 27.02 29.67 -10.00
CA LYS A 100 25.80 30.40 -10.31
C LYS A 100 25.28 31.04 -9.04
N ASP A 101 25.48 32.34 -8.90
CA ASP A 101 24.79 33.11 -7.87
C ASP A 101 23.32 33.33 -8.28
N VAL A 102 22.43 32.50 -7.73
CA VAL A 102 20.98 32.60 -7.95
C VAL A 102 20.35 33.78 -7.20
N THR A 103 21.09 34.42 -6.29
CA THR A 103 20.61 35.57 -5.51
C THR A 103 20.78 36.89 -6.27
N ASP A 104 21.76 36.97 -7.17
CA ASP A 104 21.98 38.15 -7.99
C ASP A 104 20.86 38.32 -9.03
N LYS A 105 19.93 39.22 -8.73
CA LYS A 105 18.81 39.58 -9.61
C LYS A 105 19.25 40.20 -10.94
N ARG A 106 20.51 40.64 -11.08
CA ARG A 106 21.03 41.23 -12.34
C ARG A 106 21.32 40.17 -13.39
N LEU A 107 21.65 38.96 -12.95
CA LEU A 107 22.04 37.83 -13.81
C LEU A 107 21.02 36.68 -13.76
N HIS A 108 20.25 36.56 -12.68
CA HIS A 108 19.25 35.51 -12.51
C HIS A 108 17.84 35.99 -12.90
N HIS A 109 17.40 35.59 -14.10
CA HIS A 109 16.07 35.93 -14.64
C HIS A 109 15.28 34.66 -15.02
N PRO A 110 14.82 33.86 -14.03
CA PRO A 110 14.00 32.70 -14.32
C PRO A 110 12.62 33.12 -14.85
N THR A 111 12.09 32.36 -15.80
CA THR A 111 10.71 32.53 -16.26
C THR A 111 9.75 32.27 -15.10
N LYS A 112 8.89 33.24 -14.79
CA LYS A 112 7.88 33.13 -13.74
C LYS A 112 6.50 33.05 -14.38
N MET A 113 5.72 32.04 -14.01
CA MET A 113 4.34 31.92 -14.46
C MET A 113 3.39 32.69 -13.54
N SER A 114 2.54 33.51 -14.15
CA SER A 114 1.42 34.16 -13.47
C SER A 114 0.28 33.17 -13.23
N GLU A 115 -0.66 33.51 -12.35
CA GLU A 115 -1.88 32.71 -12.13
C GLU A 115 -2.67 32.49 -13.42
N MET A 116 -2.75 33.53 -14.26
CA MET A 116 -3.42 33.45 -15.57
C MET A 116 -2.69 32.50 -16.51
N THR A 117 -1.36 32.55 -16.54
CA THR A 117 -0.56 31.64 -17.38
C THR A 117 -0.73 30.18 -16.93
N LYS A 118 -0.72 29.91 -15.62
CA LYS A 118 -0.97 28.58 -15.06
C LYS A 118 -2.38 28.08 -15.37
N PHE A 119 -3.39 28.95 -15.26
CA PHE A 119 -4.78 28.60 -15.59
C PHE A 119 -4.95 28.25 -17.08
N MET A 120 -4.34 29.04 -17.96
CA MET A 120 -4.42 28.78 -19.39
C MET A 120 -3.68 27.48 -19.77
N GLU A 121 -2.55 27.19 -19.13
CA GLU A 121 -1.83 25.92 -19.32
C GLU A 121 -2.68 24.71 -18.92
N THR A 122 -3.32 24.74 -17.74
CA THR A 122 -4.20 23.64 -17.31
C THR A 122 -5.43 23.51 -18.21
N ALA A 123 -6.05 24.63 -18.60
CA ALA A 123 -7.17 24.63 -19.53
C ALA A 123 -6.79 24.00 -20.89
N TRP A 124 -5.58 24.30 -21.38
CA TRP A 124 -5.07 23.75 -22.63
C TRP A 124 -4.80 22.24 -22.53
N LEU A 125 -4.16 21.78 -21.46
CA LEU A 125 -3.94 20.34 -21.20
C LEU A 125 -5.25 19.55 -21.14
N ILE A 126 -6.28 20.09 -20.47
CA ILE A 126 -7.60 19.47 -20.40
C ILE A 126 -8.23 19.38 -21.80
N LYS A 127 -8.13 20.45 -22.59
CA LYS A 127 -8.65 20.49 -23.96
C LYS A 127 -7.96 19.45 -24.86
N GLU A 128 -6.64 19.31 -24.77
CA GLU A 128 -5.91 18.28 -25.54
C GLU A 128 -6.30 16.86 -25.11
N ALA A 129 -6.40 16.60 -23.80
CA ALA A 129 -6.84 15.30 -23.29
C ALA A 129 -8.24 14.93 -23.79
N GLN A 130 -9.17 15.89 -23.83
CA GLN A 130 -10.52 15.69 -24.37
C GLN A 130 -10.50 15.44 -25.89
N ALA A 131 -9.70 16.18 -26.65
CA ALA A 131 -9.57 15.98 -28.10
C ALA A 131 -8.98 14.60 -28.45
N ASN A 132 -7.96 14.16 -27.70
CA ASN A 132 -7.35 12.85 -27.87
C ASN A 132 -8.31 11.71 -27.50
N ALA A 133 -9.13 11.89 -26.45
CA ALA A 133 -10.13 10.90 -26.03
C ALA A 133 -11.31 10.75 -27.00
N THR A 134 -11.61 11.78 -27.79
CA THR A 134 -12.71 11.76 -28.78
C THR A 134 -12.27 11.13 -30.12
N THR A 135 -10.95 11.02 -30.34
CA THR A 135 -10.38 10.50 -31.61
C THR A 135 -10.09 8.99 -31.56
N GLN A 136 -10.30 8.34 -30.41
CA GLN A 136 -10.23 6.88 -30.22
C GLN A 136 -11.63 6.26 -30.27
#